data_AF-B0WWD2-F1
#
_entry.id   AF-B0WWD2-F1
#
_cell.length_a   1.000
_cell.length_b   1.000
_cell.length_c   1.000
_cell.angle_alpha   90.00
_cell.angle_beta   90.00
_cell.angle_gamma   90.00
#
_symmetry.space_group_name_H-M   'P 1'
#
loop_
_entity.id
_entity.type
_entity.pdbx_description
1 polymer ?
#
loop_
_entity_poly.entity_id
_entity_poly.type
_entity_poly.pdbx_seq_one_letter_code
_entity_poly.pdbx_strand_id
1 'polypeptide(L)'
;MFWHLDRITNIGCRTPEQIKRSYKPRIFERSASVLNMIRQIVGNFSWQKFVGSFLKNHQLATVVPRNLYIELEQVTARSELFPKNISIEKIMNSWMMNNRVPELTVERRYNDNTINITQTQMDRDISAEGYFLWKMYKLGRLRDPNQTWIIPYNYAQESDANFDGVGPIHWLAEPSTVIPTNATSNQWILLSKRHSGLYRINYDEQNWKLLARALQSNISCMPRENRAQLLSDAFYFHEKGQLNKSVLFELLTFLSHETESLVWQS
;
A
#
# COMPACT_ATOMS: atom_id res chain seq x y z
N MET A 1 3.73 15.03 -4.26
CA MET A 1 3.79 14.38 -5.60
C MET A 1 2.36 14.09 -6.07
N PHE A 2 1.82 14.88 -7.01
CA PHE A 2 0.41 14.79 -7.47
C PHE A 2 0.18 13.57 -8.36
N TRP A 3 -0.79 12.71 -8.03
CA TRP A 3 -1.08 11.43 -8.69
C TRP A 3 -2.16 11.58 -9.78
N HIS A 4 -1.84 11.21 -11.03
CA HIS A 4 -2.82 11.06 -12.12
C HIS A 4 -3.00 9.60 -12.52
N LEU A 5 -4.17 9.33 -13.12
CA LEU A 5 -4.93 8.08 -13.18
C LEU A 5 -4.52 7.11 -14.31
N ASP A 6 -3.33 6.50 -14.24
CA ASP A 6 -2.94 5.48 -15.22
C ASP A 6 -2.93 4.06 -14.65
N ARG A 7 -3.58 3.12 -15.37
CA ARG A 7 -3.50 1.68 -15.07
C ARG A 7 -2.10 1.16 -15.41
N ILE A 8 -1.65 0.14 -14.70
CA ILE A 8 -0.38 -0.53 -14.99
C ILE A 8 -0.44 -1.24 -16.35
N THR A 9 -1.61 -1.79 -16.71
CA THR A 9 -1.83 -2.43 -18.01
C THR A 9 -2.55 -1.47 -18.95
N ASN A 10 -1.89 -1.15 -20.06
CA ASN A 10 -2.52 -0.45 -21.18
C ASN A 10 -2.92 -1.48 -22.24
N ILE A 11 -4.21 -1.81 -22.31
CA ILE A 11 -4.70 -2.83 -23.24
C ILE A 11 -4.89 -2.18 -24.62
N GLY A 12 -4.23 -2.72 -25.64
CA GLY A 12 -4.61 -2.49 -27.04
C GLY A 12 -4.00 -1.27 -27.72
N CYS A 13 -2.71 -0.96 -27.48
CA CYS A 13 -1.97 -0.02 -28.32
C CYS A 13 -1.86 -0.58 -29.75
N ARG A 14 -2.37 0.15 -30.75
CA ARG A 14 -2.37 -0.24 -32.17
C ARG A 14 -1.51 0.67 -33.04
N THR A 15 -1.27 1.91 -32.63
CA THR A 15 -0.42 2.86 -33.37
C THR A 15 0.91 3.13 -32.66
N PRO A 16 1.98 3.52 -33.38
CA PRO A 16 3.24 3.92 -32.77
C PRO A 16 3.10 5.02 -31.71
N GLU A 17 2.20 5.99 -31.93
CA GLU A 17 1.92 7.07 -30.97
C GLU A 17 1.26 6.52 -29.70
N GLN A 18 0.35 5.57 -29.81
CA GLN A 18 -0.28 4.92 -28.66
C GLN A 18 0.75 4.12 -27.85
N ILE A 19 1.68 3.43 -28.53
CA ILE A 19 2.78 2.73 -27.88
C ILE A 19 3.68 3.74 -27.16
N LYS A 20 4.09 4.82 -27.82
CA LYS A 20 4.93 5.85 -27.18
C LYS A 20 4.26 6.47 -25.96
N ARG A 21 2.95 6.70 -26.01
CA ARG A 21 2.16 7.25 -24.90
C ARG A 21 1.93 6.26 -23.75
N SER A 22 2.06 4.95 -23.99
CA SER A 22 1.93 3.95 -22.92
C SER A 22 3.17 3.89 -22.03
N TYR A 23 4.33 4.33 -22.52
CA TYR A 23 5.54 4.50 -21.71
C TYR A 23 5.41 5.71 -20.79
N LYS A 24 4.99 5.46 -19.55
CA LYS A 24 4.91 6.47 -18.49
C LYS A 24 5.79 6.02 -17.31
N PRO A 25 6.80 6.81 -16.88
CA PRO A 25 7.68 6.44 -15.76
C PRO A 25 6.93 5.95 -14.51
N ARG A 26 5.81 6.58 -14.18
CA ARG A 26 4.96 6.22 -13.03
C ARG A 26 4.37 4.81 -13.11
N ILE A 27 4.11 4.28 -14.31
CA ILE A 27 3.66 2.89 -14.48
C ILE A 27 4.79 1.94 -14.06
N PHE A 28 6.04 2.25 -14.39
CA PHE A 28 7.19 1.45 -13.98
C PHE A 28 7.40 1.49 -12.46
N GLU A 29 7.34 2.69 -11.85
CA GLU A 29 7.46 2.87 -10.40
C GLU A 29 6.39 2.09 -9.63
N ARG A 30 5.13 2.19 -10.09
CA ARG A 30 4.00 1.50 -9.48
C ARG A 30 4.10 -0.01 -9.63
N SER A 31 4.48 -0.49 -10.81
CA SER A 31 4.69 -1.92 -11.07
C SER A 31 5.83 -2.48 -10.22
N ALA A 32 6.95 -1.75 -10.13
CA ALA A 32 8.08 -2.12 -9.29
C ALA A 32 7.68 -2.16 -7.81
N SER A 33 6.85 -1.23 -7.35
CA SER A 33 6.35 -1.20 -5.97
C SER A 33 5.46 -2.41 -5.64
N VAL A 34 4.54 -2.78 -6.53
CA VAL A 34 3.69 -3.99 -6.36
C VAL A 34 4.56 -5.26 -6.35
N LEU A 35 5.51 -5.38 -7.28
CA LEU A 35 6.43 -6.52 -7.31
C LEU A 35 7.32 -6.57 -6.07
N ASN A 36 7.79 -5.41 -5.59
CA ASN A 36 8.58 -5.31 -4.38
C ASN A 36 7.78 -5.71 -3.12
N MET A 37 6.49 -5.37 -3.07
CA MET A 37 5.59 -5.82 -2.01
C MET A 37 5.47 -7.35 -2.00
N ILE A 38 5.26 -7.98 -3.17
CA ILE A 38 5.24 -9.45 -3.29
C ILE A 38 6.59 -10.06 -2.91
N ARG A 39 7.71 -9.51 -3.41
CA ARG A 39 9.08 -9.93 -3.07
C ARG A 39 9.31 -9.93 -1.57
N GLN A 40 8.88 -8.88 -0.87
CA GLN A 40 9.02 -8.75 0.56
C GLN A 40 8.31 -9.87 1.32
N ILE A 41 7.11 -10.27 0.88
CA ILE A 41 6.33 -11.35 1.50
C ILE A 41 6.93 -12.73 1.20
N VAL A 42 7.39 -12.99 -0.04
CA VAL A 42 8.00 -14.31 -0.38
C VAL A 42 9.43 -14.47 0.15
N GLY A 43 10.12 -13.36 0.40
CA GLY A 43 11.53 -13.33 0.81
C GLY A 43 12.51 -13.42 -0.37
N ASN A 44 13.72 -12.89 -0.13
CA ASN A 44 14.75 -12.72 -1.17
C ASN A 44 15.16 -14.03 -1.85
N PHE A 45 15.34 -15.10 -1.08
CA PHE A 45 15.77 -16.39 -1.60
C PHE A 45 14.74 -16.98 -2.58
N SER A 46 13.47 -17.02 -2.16
CA SER A 46 12.36 -17.49 -2.98
C SER A 46 12.17 -16.60 -4.22
N TRP A 47 12.31 -15.29 -4.07
CA TRP A 47 12.23 -14.34 -5.19
C TRP A 47 13.33 -14.53 -6.21
N GLN A 48 14.59 -14.69 -5.79
CA GLN A 48 15.70 -14.93 -6.72
C GLN A 48 15.53 -16.24 -7.49
N LYS A 49 15.09 -17.30 -6.79
CA LYS A 49 14.78 -18.58 -7.42
C LYS A 49 13.64 -18.46 -8.44
N PHE A 50 12.59 -17.71 -8.09
CA PHE A 50 11.49 -17.38 -8.99
C PHE A 50 12.00 -16.69 -10.26
N VAL A 51 12.74 -15.58 -10.13
CA VAL A 51 13.27 -14.83 -11.28
C VAL A 51 14.15 -15.71 -12.16
N GLY A 52 15.04 -16.51 -11.56
CA GLY A 52 15.90 -17.43 -12.30
C GLY A 52 15.12 -18.49 -13.07
N SER A 53 14.05 -19.04 -12.48
CA SER A 53 13.19 -20.02 -13.12
C SER A 53 12.40 -19.39 -14.26
N PHE A 54 11.82 -18.21 -14.03
CA PHE A 54 11.03 -17.47 -15.00
C PHE A 54 11.82 -17.12 -16.27
N LEU A 55 13.04 -16.59 -16.09
CA LEU A 55 13.91 -16.24 -17.22
C LEU A 55 14.36 -17.48 -18.01
N LYS A 56 14.61 -18.61 -17.33
CA LYS A 56 15.00 -19.86 -17.97
C LYS A 56 13.84 -20.50 -18.74
N ASN A 57 12.65 -20.54 -18.15
CA ASN A 57 11.46 -21.18 -18.74
C ASN A 57 10.91 -20.40 -19.94
N HIS A 58 11.12 -19.08 -19.97
CA HIS A 58 10.65 -18.19 -21.02
C HIS A 58 11.78 -17.62 -21.90
N GLN A 59 12.94 -18.28 -21.90
CA GLN A 59 14.09 -17.84 -22.70
C GLN A 59 13.73 -17.82 -24.20
N LEU A 60 14.06 -16.72 -24.88
CA LEU A 60 13.81 -16.51 -26.32
C LEU A 60 12.32 -16.53 -26.72
N ALA A 61 11.40 -16.43 -25.76
CA ALA A 61 9.97 -16.42 -26.00
C ALA A 61 9.33 -15.09 -25.56
N THR A 62 8.16 -14.78 -26.11
CA THR A 62 7.32 -13.67 -25.64
C THR A 62 6.50 -14.12 -24.45
N VAL A 63 6.36 -13.25 -23.45
CA VAL A 63 5.54 -13.49 -22.25
C VAL A 63 4.35 -12.56 -22.18
N VAL A 64 3.29 -13.03 -21.53
CA VAL A 64 2.13 -12.23 -21.13
C VAL A 64 2.00 -12.25 -19.60
N PRO A 65 1.23 -11.34 -18.98
CA PRO A 65 1.12 -11.29 -17.51
C PRO A 65 0.71 -12.60 -16.86
N ARG A 66 -0.11 -13.42 -17.54
CA ARG A 66 -0.51 -14.74 -17.03
C ARG A 66 0.67 -15.69 -16.78
N ASN A 67 1.74 -15.61 -17.60
CA ASN A 67 2.95 -16.41 -17.37
C ASN A 67 3.58 -16.07 -16.01
N LEU A 68 3.65 -14.77 -15.68
CA LEU A 68 4.18 -14.29 -14.41
C LEU A 68 3.37 -14.84 -13.23
N TYR A 69 2.04 -14.82 -13.32
CA TYR A 69 1.19 -15.26 -12.21
C TYR A 69 1.34 -16.75 -11.94
N ILE A 70 1.37 -17.58 -12.98
CA ILE A 70 1.52 -19.04 -12.86
C ILE A 70 2.84 -19.38 -12.14
N GLU A 71 3.93 -18.73 -12.53
CA GLU A 71 5.24 -18.99 -11.92
C GLU A 71 5.35 -18.44 -10.49
N LEU A 72 4.77 -17.26 -10.23
CA LEU A 72 4.69 -16.73 -8.86
C LEU A 72 3.88 -17.66 -7.95
N GLU A 73 2.77 -18.21 -8.44
CA GLU A 73 1.92 -19.14 -7.69
C GLU A 73 2.71 -20.35 -7.17
N GLN A 74 3.66 -20.87 -7.95
CA GLN A 74 4.50 -22.01 -7.53
C GLN A 74 5.39 -21.69 -6.33
N VAL A 75 5.79 -20.42 -6.20
CA VAL A 75 6.69 -19.93 -5.16
C VAL A 75 5.88 -19.52 -3.92
N THR A 76 4.71 -18.90 -4.13
CA THR A 76 3.82 -18.45 -3.05
C THR A 76 3.03 -19.58 -2.42
N ALA A 77 2.71 -20.66 -3.16
CA ALA A 77 1.99 -21.82 -2.63
C ALA A 77 2.72 -22.53 -1.48
N ARG A 78 4.03 -22.32 -1.34
CA ARG A 78 4.85 -22.85 -0.25
C ARG A 78 4.91 -21.94 0.98
N SER A 79 4.40 -20.71 0.87
CA SER A 79 4.45 -19.71 1.92
C SER A 79 3.13 -19.68 2.70
N GLU A 80 3.23 -19.69 4.03
CA GLU A 80 2.08 -19.52 4.92
C GLU A 80 1.60 -18.07 5.00
N LEU A 81 2.37 -17.12 4.44
CA LEU A 81 2.07 -15.69 4.47
C LEU A 81 1.09 -15.25 3.37
N PHE A 82 0.70 -16.16 2.47
CA PHE A 82 -0.27 -15.89 1.40
C PHE A 82 -1.63 -16.53 1.69
N PRO A 83 -2.74 -15.91 1.26
CA PRO A 83 -4.07 -16.44 1.45
C PRO A 83 -4.27 -17.70 0.61
N LYS A 84 -4.63 -18.83 1.25
CA LYS A 84 -4.81 -20.12 0.57
C LYS A 84 -5.99 -20.17 -0.40
N ASN A 85 -6.95 -19.26 -0.25
CA ASN A 85 -8.21 -19.22 -1.02
C ASN A 85 -8.24 -18.12 -2.10
N ILE A 86 -7.14 -17.41 -2.32
CA ILE A 86 -7.05 -16.32 -3.31
C ILE A 86 -5.81 -16.55 -4.16
N SER A 87 -5.98 -16.69 -5.48
CA SER A 87 -4.85 -16.85 -6.41
C SER A 87 -4.01 -15.59 -6.54
N ILE A 88 -2.72 -15.75 -6.87
CA ILE A 88 -1.82 -14.64 -7.21
C ILE A 88 -2.34 -13.84 -8.38
N GLU A 89 -2.97 -14.48 -9.37
CA GLU A 89 -3.63 -13.78 -10.47
C GLU A 89 -4.69 -12.79 -9.95
N LYS A 90 -5.54 -13.21 -8.99
CA LYS A 90 -6.57 -12.34 -8.41
C LYS A 90 -5.94 -11.20 -7.60
N ILE A 91 -4.90 -11.49 -6.80
CA ILE A 91 -4.13 -10.48 -6.05
C ILE A 91 -3.54 -9.46 -7.01
N MET A 92 -2.70 -9.90 -7.96
CA MET A 92 -2.01 -9.02 -8.90
C MET A 92 -3.00 -8.18 -9.71
N ASN A 93 -4.07 -8.79 -10.24
CA ASN A 93 -5.07 -8.07 -11.02
C ASN A 93 -5.79 -6.99 -10.20
N SER A 94 -5.98 -7.17 -8.88
CA SER A 94 -6.54 -6.11 -8.01
C SER A 94 -5.67 -4.85 -7.99
N TRP A 95 -4.34 -5.01 -8.12
CA TRP A 95 -3.38 -3.90 -8.19
C TRP A 95 -3.27 -3.31 -9.60
N MET A 96 -3.10 -4.15 -10.62
CA MET A 96 -2.79 -3.68 -11.97
C MET A 96 -3.97 -3.03 -12.70
N MET A 97 -5.19 -3.49 -12.40
CA MET A 97 -6.40 -3.01 -13.08
C MET A 97 -6.94 -1.73 -12.45
N ASN A 98 -6.57 -1.46 -11.20
CA ASN A 98 -6.92 -0.20 -10.56
C ASN A 98 -5.98 0.92 -11.07
N ASN A 99 -6.48 2.13 -11.29
CA ASN A 99 -5.66 3.29 -11.69
C ASN A 99 -5.29 4.20 -10.51
N ARG A 100 -5.61 3.78 -9.28
CA ARG A 100 -5.37 4.53 -8.04
C ARG A 100 -4.47 3.75 -7.08
N VAL A 101 -4.07 4.42 -6.01
CA VAL A 101 -3.39 3.84 -4.85
C VAL A 101 -4.42 3.74 -3.71
N PRO A 102 -4.49 2.63 -2.95
CA PRO A 102 -5.40 2.53 -1.83
C PRO A 102 -5.03 3.50 -0.70
N GLU A 103 -6.06 4.01 -0.03
CA GLU A 103 -5.94 4.66 1.27
C GLU A 103 -6.54 3.73 2.32
N LEU A 104 -5.83 3.54 3.43
CA LEU A 104 -6.31 2.79 4.57
C LEU A 104 -6.66 3.75 5.69
N THR A 105 -7.90 3.70 6.19
CA THR A 105 -8.30 4.35 7.43
C THR A 105 -8.23 3.33 8.56
N VAL A 106 -7.50 3.67 9.62
CA VAL A 106 -7.25 2.84 10.80
C VAL A 106 -7.90 3.51 12.00
N GLU A 107 -9.03 2.97 12.43
CA GLU A 107 -9.78 3.48 13.58
C GLU A 107 -9.67 2.51 14.75
N ARG A 108 -9.07 2.98 15.86
CA ARG A 108 -9.01 2.18 17.08
C ARG A 108 -10.29 2.32 17.89
N ARG A 109 -10.85 1.18 18.30
CA ARG A 109 -11.88 1.10 19.34
C ARG A 109 -11.18 0.83 20.67
N TYR A 110 -10.77 1.91 21.31
CA TYR A 110 -9.95 1.89 22.53
C TYR A 110 -10.56 1.11 23.70
N ASN A 111 -11.88 1.09 23.83
CA ASN A 111 -12.58 0.34 24.89
C ASN A 111 -12.70 -1.15 24.57
N ASP A 112 -12.73 -1.50 23.29
CA ASP A 112 -12.97 -2.88 22.82
C ASP A 112 -11.66 -3.61 22.51
N ASN A 113 -10.50 -2.94 22.58
CA ASN A 113 -9.21 -3.45 22.15
C ASN A 113 -9.24 -4.01 20.72
N THR A 114 -9.92 -3.30 19.82
CA THR A 114 -9.98 -3.67 18.39
C THR A 114 -9.58 -2.50 17.49
N ILE A 115 -9.20 -2.84 16.27
CA ILE A 115 -8.88 -1.89 15.21
C ILE A 115 -9.78 -2.19 14.02
N ASN A 116 -10.47 -1.17 13.52
CA ASN A 116 -11.17 -1.22 12.26
C ASN A 116 -10.25 -0.67 11.15
N ILE A 117 -9.94 -1.49 10.16
CA ILE A 117 -9.15 -1.09 8.99
C ILE A 117 -10.09 -1.07 7.80
N THR A 118 -10.25 0.09 7.19
CA THR A 118 -11.11 0.28 6.01
C THR A 118 -10.26 0.74 4.84
N GLN A 119 -10.38 0.07 3.69
CA GLN A 119 -9.82 0.60 2.45
C GLN A 119 -10.83 1.57 1.84
N THR A 120 -10.42 2.83 1.72
CA THR A 120 -11.15 3.80 0.94
C THR A 120 -10.47 3.95 -0.41
N GLN A 121 -11.32 4.07 -1.42
CA GLN A 121 -10.88 4.75 -2.62
C GLN A 121 -10.84 6.21 -2.24
N MET A 122 -9.67 6.85 -2.39
CA MET A 122 -9.56 8.30 -2.31
C MET A 122 -10.78 8.93 -2.97
N ASP A 123 -11.43 9.82 -2.21
CA ASP A 123 -12.74 10.39 -2.48
C ASP A 123 -12.99 10.66 -3.95
N ARG A 124 -14.28 10.60 -4.32
CA ARG A 124 -14.80 11.13 -5.57
C ARG A 124 -14.08 12.43 -5.88
N ASP A 125 -13.11 12.35 -6.76
CA ASP A 125 -12.59 13.54 -7.38
C ASP A 125 -13.80 14.14 -8.10
N ILE A 126 -14.33 15.25 -7.57
CA ILE A 126 -15.42 16.01 -8.19
C ILE A 126 -14.86 16.70 -9.45
N SER A 127 -13.59 16.47 -9.81
CA SER A 127 -13.11 16.72 -11.17
C SER A 127 -14.01 16.05 -12.20
N ALA A 128 -14.10 16.70 -13.36
CA ALA A 128 -14.84 16.19 -14.51
C ALA A 128 -14.42 14.76 -14.89
N GLU A 129 -13.16 14.39 -14.62
CA GLU A 129 -12.60 13.06 -14.86
C GLU A 129 -13.19 11.99 -13.92
N GLY A 130 -13.29 12.27 -12.63
CA GLY A 130 -13.87 11.34 -11.65
C GLY A 130 -15.36 11.09 -11.91
N TYR A 131 -16.11 12.13 -12.26
CA TYR A 131 -17.51 12.02 -12.69
C TYR A 131 -17.65 11.25 -14.01
N PHE A 132 -16.75 11.49 -14.98
CA PHE A 132 -16.75 10.80 -16.27
C PHE A 132 -16.51 9.29 -16.10
N LEU A 133 -15.53 8.90 -15.28
CA LEU A 133 -15.25 7.49 -14.99
C LEU A 133 -16.43 6.80 -14.29
N TRP A 134 -17.05 7.45 -13.30
CA TRP A 134 -18.26 6.95 -12.65
C TRP A 134 -19.42 6.76 -13.66
N LYS A 135 -19.63 7.73 -14.56
CA LYS A 135 -20.66 7.65 -15.61
C LYS A 135 -20.38 6.53 -16.61
N MET A 136 -19.12 6.33 -17.02
CA MET A 136 -18.74 5.24 -17.93
C MET A 136 -18.92 3.86 -17.31
N TYR A 137 -18.69 3.71 -16.00
CA TYR A 137 -19.02 2.49 -15.27
C TYR A 137 -20.53 2.21 -15.22
N LYS A 138 -21.36 3.20 -14.86
CA LYS A 138 -22.82 3.07 -14.85
C LYS A 138 -23.38 2.63 -16.21
N LEU A 139 -22.66 2.94 -17.29
CA LEU A 139 -22.97 2.56 -18.67
C LEU A 139 -22.38 1.20 -19.09
N GLY A 140 -21.74 0.46 -18.18
CA GLY A 140 -21.12 -0.85 -18.44
C GLY A 140 -19.88 -0.78 -19.33
N ARG A 141 -19.33 0.42 -19.58
CA ARG A 141 -18.20 0.64 -20.50
C ARG A 141 -16.84 0.55 -19.81
N LEU A 142 -16.82 0.52 -18.48
CA LEU A 142 -15.64 0.29 -17.65
C LEU A 142 -15.96 -0.80 -16.60
N ARG A 143 -14.95 -1.56 -16.19
CA ARG A 143 -15.03 -2.47 -15.04
C ARG A 143 -15.22 -1.69 -13.74
N ASP A 144 -15.78 -2.39 -12.75
CA ASP A 144 -16.25 -1.84 -11.48
C ASP A 144 -15.27 -0.85 -10.83
N PRO A 145 -15.64 0.44 -10.64
CA PRO A 145 -14.87 1.38 -9.87
C PRO A 145 -14.77 0.90 -8.43
N ASN A 146 -15.68 0.06 -7.92
CA ASN A 146 -15.63 -0.51 -6.57
C ASN A 146 -14.68 -1.73 -6.43
N GLN A 147 -13.78 -1.97 -7.38
CA GLN A 147 -12.81 -3.06 -7.23
C GLN A 147 -11.88 -2.79 -6.04
N THR A 148 -12.08 -3.54 -4.96
CA THR A 148 -11.21 -3.54 -3.78
C THR A 148 -9.83 -4.08 -4.16
N TRP A 149 -8.80 -3.47 -3.60
CA TRP A 149 -7.46 -4.05 -3.65
C TRP A 149 -7.42 -5.22 -2.67
N ILE A 150 -6.63 -6.23 -3.01
CA ILE A 150 -6.28 -7.30 -2.08
C ILE A 150 -4.95 -6.89 -1.46
N ILE A 151 -5.05 -6.26 -0.29
CA ILE A 151 -3.94 -5.52 0.33
C ILE A 151 -3.28 -6.40 1.39
N PRO A 152 -2.00 -6.78 1.24
CA PRO A 152 -1.25 -7.34 2.35
C PRO A 152 -0.91 -6.20 3.32
N TYR A 153 -1.15 -6.41 4.60
CA TYR A 153 -0.76 -5.48 5.64
C TYR A 153 -0.18 -6.24 6.84
N ASN A 154 0.75 -5.60 7.51
CA ASN A 154 1.25 -5.97 8.82
C ASN A 154 1.17 -4.73 9.72
N TYR A 155 1.42 -4.89 11.01
CA TYR A 155 1.45 -3.77 11.93
C TYR A 155 2.43 -4.03 13.06
N ALA A 156 2.99 -2.95 13.59
CA ALA A 156 3.69 -2.91 14.86
C ALA A 156 2.81 -2.17 15.87
N GLN A 157 2.99 -2.49 17.14
CA GLN A 157 2.37 -1.79 18.26
C GLN A 157 3.44 -1.49 19.29
N GLU A 158 3.25 -0.47 20.12
CA GLU A 158 4.32 -0.01 21.01
C GLU A 158 4.87 -1.09 21.96
N SER A 159 4.01 -2.00 22.42
CA SER A 159 4.41 -3.13 23.28
C SER A 159 5.24 -4.20 22.56
N ASP A 160 5.18 -4.25 21.23
CA ASP A 160 5.94 -5.14 20.35
C ASP A 160 6.38 -4.35 19.11
N ALA A 161 7.25 -3.37 19.35
CA ALA A 161 7.80 -2.46 18.33
C ALA A 161 8.85 -3.17 17.45
N ASN A 162 8.54 -4.38 17.00
CA ASN A 162 9.39 -5.17 16.14
C ASN A 162 9.14 -4.83 14.67
N PHE A 163 10.13 -4.21 14.04
CA PHE A 163 10.14 -3.85 12.63
C PHE A 163 11.02 -4.77 11.77
N ASP A 164 11.53 -5.86 12.34
CA ASP A 164 12.31 -6.86 11.62
C ASP A 164 11.40 -7.85 10.89
N GLY A 165 11.76 -8.11 9.63
CA GLY A 165 10.95 -8.92 8.74
C GLY A 165 9.60 -8.26 8.41
N VAL A 166 8.74 -9.05 7.79
CA VAL A 166 7.42 -8.60 7.31
C VAL A 166 6.26 -9.32 7.99
N GLY A 167 6.54 -10.37 8.77
CA GLY A 167 5.54 -11.21 9.42
C GLY A 167 5.08 -10.71 10.79
N PRO A 168 3.88 -11.11 11.26
CA PRO A 168 2.84 -11.79 10.47
C PRO A 168 2.22 -10.86 9.40
N ILE A 169 1.77 -11.44 8.28
CA ILE A 169 1.06 -10.73 7.20
C ILE A 169 -0.41 -11.09 7.25
N HIS A 170 -1.27 -10.07 7.22
CA HIS A 170 -2.71 -10.17 7.05
C HIS A 170 -3.11 -9.67 5.66
N TRP A 171 -4.29 -10.07 5.19
CA TRP A 171 -4.78 -9.69 3.86
C TRP A 171 -6.16 -9.06 3.96
N LEU A 172 -6.27 -7.80 3.57
CA LEU A 172 -7.52 -7.08 3.43
C LEU A 172 -8.05 -7.32 2.01
N ALA A 173 -8.91 -8.34 1.86
CA ALA A 173 -9.59 -8.65 0.60
C ALA A 173 -10.96 -7.95 0.47
N GLU A 174 -11.57 -7.63 1.61
CA GLU A 174 -12.86 -6.97 1.72
C GLU A 174 -12.69 -5.45 1.94
N PRO A 175 -13.76 -4.63 1.79
CA PRO A 175 -13.69 -3.19 2.00
C PRO A 175 -13.22 -2.78 3.40
N SER A 176 -13.50 -3.60 4.41
CA SER A 176 -13.03 -3.38 5.77
C SER A 176 -12.81 -4.69 6.52
N THR A 177 -12.07 -4.61 7.62
CA THR A 177 -11.87 -5.72 8.54
C THR A 177 -11.70 -5.17 9.96
N VAL A 178 -12.06 -5.98 10.95
CA VAL A 178 -11.83 -5.68 12.36
C VAL A 178 -10.88 -6.72 12.92
N ILE A 179 -9.79 -6.26 13.53
CA ILE A 179 -8.78 -7.13 14.15
C ILE A 179 -8.63 -6.80 15.64
N PRO A 180 -8.33 -7.81 16.48
CA PRO A 180 -7.98 -7.58 17.87
C PRO A 180 -6.59 -6.91 17.96
N THR A 181 -6.38 -6.15 19.03
CA THR A 181 -5.07 -5.57 19.37
C THR A 181 -4.78 -5.74 20.86
N ASN A 182 -3.51 -5.90 21.19
CA ASN A 182 -3.05 -5.90 22.59
C ASN A 182 -2.50 -4.53 23.02
N ALA A 183 -2.56 -3.52 22.14
CA ALA A 183 -2.12 -2.17 22.45
C ALA A 183 -3.13 -1.49 23.37
N THR A 184 -2.67 -1.07 24.54
CA THR A 184 -3.47 -0.27 25.48
C THR A 184 -3.84 1.09 24.89
N SER A 185 -4.75 1.81 25.54
CA SER A 185 -5.23 3.11 25.04
C SER A 185 -4.16 4.20 24.93
N ASN A 186 -3.04 4.04 25.63
CA ASN A 186 -1.90 4.95 25.62
C ASN A 186 -0.75 4.46 24.72
N GLN A 187 -0.93 3.36 23.99
CA GLN A 187 0.10 2.79 23.13
C GLN A 187 -0.23 3.00 21.67
N TRP A 188 0.73 3.41 20.85
CA TRP A 188 0.48 3.57 19.40
C TRP A 188 0.40 2.23 18.66
N ILE A 189 -0.26 2.27 17.50
CA ILE A 189 -0.23 1.22 16.48
C ILE A 189 0.20 1.83 15.15
N LEU A 190 1.04 1.12 14.40
CA LEU A 190 1.55 1.53 13.11
C LEU A 190 1.39 0.38 12.10
N LEU A 191 0.65 0.61 11.02
CA LEU A 191 0.52 -0.35 9.92
C LEU A 191 1.65 -0.18 8.90
N SER A 192 1.95 -1.25 8.15
CA SER A 192 2.98 -1.30 7.10
C SER A 192 4.40 -1.08 7.66
N LYS A 193 4.91 -2.07 8.39
CA LYS A 193 6.29 -2.09 8.88
C LYS A 193 7.26 -1.79 7.72
N ARG A 194 8.18 -0.84 7.93
CA ARG A 194 9.16 -0.34 6.95
C ARG A 194 8.56 0.13 5.62
N HIS A 195 7.29 0.56 5.62
CA HIS A 195 6.56 0.99 4.44
C HIS A 195 6.60 -0.04 3.30
N SER A 196 6.39 -1.32 3.63
CA SER A 196 6.49 -2.43 2.67
C SER A 196 5.36 -2.47 1.64
N GLY A 197 4.25 -1.78 1.90
CA GLY A 197 3.04 -1.77 1.08
C GLY A 197 2.82 -0.47 0.29
N LEU A 198 2.24 -0.60 -0.91
CA LEU A 198 1.90 0.53 -1.78
C LEU A 198 0.52 1.10 -1.42
N TYR A 199 0.40 1.76 -0.27
CA TYR A 199 -0.83 2.41 0.18
C TYR A 199 -0.53 3.51 1.21
N ARG A 200 -1.43 4.49 1.31
CA ARG A 200 -1.36 5.54 2.34
C ARG A 200 -2.21 5.18 3.55
N ILE A 201 -1.83 5.63 4.73
CA ILE A 201 -2.48 5.23 5.98
C ILE A 201 -2.89 6.46 6.78
N ASN A 202 -4.18 6.59 7.06
CA ASN A 202 -4.71 7.57 7.98
C ASN A 202 -5.13 6.87 9.27
N TYR A 203 -4.73 7.41 10.41
CA TYR A 203 -5.11 6.90 11.72
C TYR A 203 -6.17 7.81 12.35
N ASP A 204 -6.89 7.31 13.36
CA ASP A 204 -7.66 8.17 14.24
C ASP A 204 -6.76 9.19 14.96
N GLU A 205 -7.35 10.33 15.36
CA GLU A 205 -6.60 11.46 15.92
C GLU A 205 -5.79 11.08 17.18
N GLN A 206 -6.34 10.21 18.04
CA GLN A 206 -5.63 9.77 19.23
C GLN A 206 -4.39 8.95 18.87
N ASN A 207 -4.49 8.04 17.90
CA ASN A 207 -3.34 7.24 17.48
C ASN A 207 -2.27 8.11 16.77
N TRP A 208 -2.67 9.09 15.96
CA TRP A 208 -1.72 10.07 15.40
C TRP A 208 -0.94 10.82 16.49
N LYS A 209 -1.61 11.26 17.56
CA LYS A 209 -0.97 11.92 18.70
C LYS A 209 -0.02 10.99 19.45
N LEU A 210 -0.38 9.72 19.61
CA LEU A 210 0.49 8.72 20.23
C LEU A 210 1.77 8.49 19.38
N LEU A 211 1.63 8.39 18.06
CA LEU A 211 2.76 8.28 17.13
C LEU A 211 3.67 9.52 17.20
N ALA A 212 3.09 10.73 17.20
CA ALA A 212 3.84 11.98 17.31
C ALA A 212 4.66 12.04 18.61
N ARG A 213 4.05 11.71 19.76
CA ARG A 213 4.72 11.70 21.06
C ARG A 213 5.84 10.66 21.13
N ALA A 214 5.63 9.48 20.56
CA ALA A 214 6.65 8.44 20.51
C ALA A 214 7.89 8.91 19.73
N LEU A 215 7.69 9.52 18.55
CA LEU A 215 8.77 10.07 17.74
C LEU A 215 9.48 11.27 18.40
N GLN A 216 8.73 12.12 19.09
CA GLN A 216 9.30 13.24 19.84
C GLN A 216 10.16 12.74 21.02
N SER A 217 9.73 11.67 21.69
CA SER A 217 10.44 11.12 22.86
C SER A 217 11.67 10.31 22.47
N ASN A 218 11.55 9.50 21.41
CA ASN A 218 12.64 8.68 20.89
C ASN A 218 12.43 8.42 19.41
N ILE A 219 13.15 9.16 18.56
CA ILE A 219 13.02 9.04 17.11
C ILE A 219 13.39 7.63 16.60
N SER A 220 14.27 6.92 17.29
CA SER A 220 14.72 5.57 16.93
C SER A 220 13.71 4.47 17.27
N CYS A 221 12.57 4.79 17.92
CA CYS A 221 11.51 3.82 18.17
C CYS A 221 10.83 3.31 16.89
N MET A 222 10.97 4.05 15.78
CA MET A 222 10.46 3.68 14.47
C MET A 222 11.57 3.79 13.41
N PRO A 223 11.64 2.86 12.44
CA PRO A 223 12.56 2.95 11.32
C PRO A 223 12.31 4.18 10.47
N ARG A 224 13.36 4.71 9.86
CA ARG A 224 13.31 5.90 9.00
C ARG A 224 12.28 5.80 7.87
N GLU A 225 12.03 4.60 7.33
CA GLU A 225 11.03 4.37 6.29
C GLU A 225 9.61 4.66 6.80
N ASN A 226 9.31 4.27 8.04
CA ASN A 226 8.03 4.57 8.67
C ASN A 226 7.91 6.04 9.08
N ARG A 227 9.00 6.69 9.51
CA ARG A 227 8.98 8.14 9.80
C ARG A 227 8.71 8.97 8.54
N ALA A 228 9.38 8.64 7.44
CA ALA A 228 9.13 9.22 6.13
C ALA A 228 7.69 9.00 5.66
N GLN A 229 7.17 7.77 5.84
CA GLN A 229 5.77 7.47 5.55
C GLN A 229 4.81 8.33 6.37
N LEU A 230 4.98 8.39 7.69
CA LEU A 230 4.10 9.16 8.57
C LEU A 230 4.09 10.64 8.19
N LEU A 231 5.25 11.22 7.89
CA LEU A 231 5.36 12.60 7.44
C LEU A 231 4.62 12.82 6.12
N SER A 232 4.91 12.01 5.11
CA SER A 232 4.31 12.11 3.78
C SER A 232 2.78 11.90 3.82
N ASP A 233 2.31 10.93 4.59
CA ASP A 233 0.88 10.64 4.75
C ASP A 233 0.17 11.74 5.54
N ALA A 234 0.78 12.28 6.59
CA ALA A 234 0.18 13.38 7.36
C ALA A 234 -0.03 14.63 6.50
N PHE A 235 0.97 15.03 5.69
CA PHE A 235 0.80 16.14 4.75
C PHE A 235 -0.30 15.85 3.72
N TYR A 236 -0.28 14.66 3.13
CA TYR A 236 -1.28 14.25 2.15
C TYR A 236 -2.72 14.30 2.69
N PHE A 237 -2.97 13.73 3.88
CA PHE A 237 -4.30 13.74 4.48
C PHE A 237 -4.68 15.13 5.01
N HIS A 238 -3.72 15.96 5.40
CA HIS A 238 -3.98 17.35 5.75
C HIS A 238 -4.43 18.18 4.54
N GLU A 239 -3.73 18.08 3.40
CA GLU A 239 -4.10 18.76 2.15
C GLU A 239 -5.50 18.35 1.67
N LYS A 240 -5.90 17.10 1.96
CA LYS A 240 -7.23 16.57 1.66
C LYS A 240 -8.31 16.95 2.69
N GLY A 241 -7.94 17.65 3.77
CA GLY A 241 -8.87 17.99 4.86
C GLY A 241 -9.28 16.81 5.74
N GLN A 242 -8.55 15.69 5.69
CA GLN A 242 -8.80 14.46 6.45
C GLN A 242 -7.89 14.30 7.67
N LEU A 243 -6.99 15.25 7.91
CA LEU A 243 -6.16 15.35 9.12
C LEU A 243 -6.19 16.78 9.68
N ASN A 244 -6.50 16.89 10.98
CA ASN A 244 -6.52 18.16 11.69
C ASN A 244 -5.14 18.82 11.69
N LYS A 245 -5.10 20.13 11.41
CA LYS A 245 -3.86 20.92 11.34
C LYS A 245 -3.04 20.86 12.63
N SER A 246 -3.71 20.83 13.79
CA SER A 246 -3.06 20.69 15.10
C SER A 246 -2.29 19.38 15.23
N VAL A 247 -2.85 18.28 14.72
CA VAL A 247 -2.23 16.95 14.73
C VAL A 247 -1.00 16.93 13.81
N LEU A 248 -1.11 17.53 12.63
CA LEU A 248 0.03 17.69 11.72
C LEU A 248 1.17 18.46 12.41
N PHE A 249 0.87 19.59 13.06
CA PHE A 249 1.91 20.35 13.76
C PHE A 249 2.51 19.60 14.94
N GLU A 250 1.72 18.85 15.71
CA GLU A 250 2.23 17.98 16.79
C GLU A 250 3.21 16.95 16.22
N LEU A 251 2.88 16.31 15.09
CA LEU A 251 3.78 15.39 14.40
C LEU A 251 5.08 16.09 13.95
N LEU A 252 5.00 17.26 13.32
CA LEU A 252 6.19 17.96 12.80
C LEU A 252 7.25 18.31 13.86
N THR A 253 6.89 18.29 15.15
CA THR A 253 7.84 18.56 16.24
C THR A 253 9.02 17.58 16.29
N PHE A 254 8.83 16.32 15.86
CA PHE A 254 9.90 15.32 15.88
C PHE A 254 11.05 15.66 14.93
N LEU A 255 10.80 16.46 13.88
CA LEU A 255 11.79 16.83 12.87
C LEU A 255 13.00 17.56 13.45
N SER A 256 12.84 18.21 14.61
CA SER A 256 13.95 18.82 15.36
C SER A 256 15.07 17.83 15.75
N HIS A 257 14.75 16.53 15.82
CA HIS A 257 15.68 15.45 16.14
C HIS A 257 15.97 14.54 14.93
N GLU A 258 15.44 14.86 13.74
CA GLU A 258 15.56 14.04 12.54
C GLU A 258 16.84 14.33 11.75
N THR A 259 17.55 13.27 11.38
CA THR A 259 18.84 13.36 10.67
C THR A 259 18.86 12.54 9.37
N GLU A 260 17.90 11.65 9.17
CA GLU A 260 17.84 10.79 7.99
C GLU A 260 17.33 11.57 6.77
N SER A 261 18.12 11.59 5.70
CA SER A 261 17.80 12.32 4.47
C SER A 261 16.49 11.84 3.83
N LEU A 262 16.15 10.56 3.99
CA LEU A 262 14.92 9.98 3.45
C LEU A 262 13.68 10.68 4.02
N VAL A 263 13.69 11.02 5.31
CA VAL A 263 12.55 11.65 5.99
C VAL A 263 12.43 13.12 5.57
N TRP A 264 13.55 13.82 5.40
CA TRP A 264 13.54 15.20 4.91
C TRP A 264 13.09 15.34 3.45
N GLN A 265 13.19 14.28 2.65
CA GLN A 265 12.79 14.27 1.23
C GLN A 265 11.34 13.82 0.97
N SER A 266 10.65 13.28 1.97
CA SER A 266 9.36 12.59 1.82
C SER A 266 8.14 13.50 1.63
#